data_AF-A0A849WBL9-F1
#
_entry.id   AF-A0A849WBL9-F1
#
_cell.length_a   1.000
_cell.length_b   1.000
_cell.length_c   1.000
_cell.angle_alpha   90.00
_cell.angle_beta   90.00
_cell.angle_gamma   90.00
#
_symmetry.space_group_name_H-M   'P 1'
#
loop_
_entity.id
_entity.type
_entity.pdbx_description
1 polymer ?
#
loop_
_entity_poly.entity_id
_entity_poly.type
_entity_poly.pdbx_seq_one_letter_code
_entity_poly.pdbx_strand_id
1 'polypeptide(L)'
;MQEILFYSSEFEFFQAEQKRNKGWNEYRLKVRRKLHLLGKEILVALQNKGLQVDLTSSLHHPYIHNRFAVEGIWAYFSPAPQEYGELEKILGQDVAQDLKVHYNHTLLLVGIEHQGLFVSMKIHPLAWWDGQNLKNKCQNREKCKEFLELLHKLSGFCLKLDDWPNLHKCENITLSSLDQYFRYYIPGKHWFHLDNRVSKENPLATSAEFSLFALNQILSLIDVYRFIRWQPSNNYVPQFIVP
;
A
#
# COMPACT_ATOMS: atom_id res chain seq x y z
N MET A 1 -21.55 7.04 -3.72
CA MET A 1 -20.28 7.34 -3.06
C MET A 1 -20.48 8.60 -2.26
N GLN A 2 -20.18 8.58 -0.97
CA GLN A 2 -20.28 9.71 -0.08
C GLN A 2 -19.18 10.71 -0.44
N GLU A 3 -19.55 11.98 -0.55
CA GLU A 3 -18.59 13.05 -0.74
C GLU A 3 -17.75 13.22 0.54
N ILE A 4 -16.43 13.08 0.41
CA ILE A 4 -15.49 13.26 1.51
C ILE A 4 -14.56 14.38 1.12
N LEU A 5 -14.67 15.49 1.85
CA LEU A 5 -13.90 16.70 1.60
C LEU A 5 -12.73 16.80 2.59
N PHE A 6 -11.53 17.05 2.07
CA PHE A 6 -10.38 17.46 2.87
C PHE A 6 -10.19 18.96 2.76
N TYR A 7 -9.89 19.62 3.88
CA TYR A 7 -9.64 21.06 3.91
C TYR A 7 -8.13 21.34 3.91
N SER A 8 -7.72 22.48 3.34
CA SER A 8 -6.30 22.89 3.29
C SER A 8 -5.63 22.91 4.67
N SER A 9 -6.38 23.24 5.73
CA SER A 9 -5.87 23.22 7.10
C SER A 9 -5.56 21.81 7.63
N GLU A 10 -6.15 20.76 7.06
CA GLU A 10 -5.96 19.38 7.53
C GLU A 10 -4.60 18.81 7.15
N PHE A 11 -3.97 19.30 6.07
CA PHE A 11 -2.60 18.94 5.69
C PHE A 11 -1.57 19.46 6.71
N GLU A 12 -1.87 20.58 7.36
CA GLU A 12 -0.98 21.24 8.33
C GLU A 12 -0.88 20.49 9.66
N PHE A 13 -1.77 19.52 9.92
CA PHE A 13 -1.70 18.65 11.09
C PHE A 13 -0.51 17.67 11.03
N PHE A 14 0.11 17.53 9.86
CA PHE A 14 1.17 16.55 9.58
C PHE A 14 2.54 17.19 9.33
N GLN A 15 2.64 18.52 9.36
CA GLN A 15 3.92 19.23 9.19
C GLN A 15 4.92 18.89 10.30
N ALA A 16 6.21 19.16 10.05
CA ALA A 16 7.32 18.70 10.87
C ALA A 16 7.22 19.15 12.34
N GLU A 17 6.76 20.37 12.58
CA GLU A 17 6.61 20.99 13.90
C GLU A 17 5.45 20.38 14.68
N GLN A 18 4.43 19.87 13.98
CA GLN A 18 3.19 19.41 14.60
C GLN A 18 3.15 17.89 14.78
N LYS A 19 3.86 17.09 13.97
CA LYS A 19 3.73 15.62 13.93
C LYS A 19 3.89 14.92 15.28
N ARG A 20 4.61 15.52 16.25
CA ARG A 20 4.79 14.97 17.61
C ARG A 20 3.88 15.60 18.67
N ASN A 21 3.19 16.69 18.34
CA ASN A 21 2.37 17.44 19.26
C ASN A 21 1.01 16.74 19.47
N LYS A 22 0.70 16.41 20.74
CA LYS A 22 -0.53 15.72 21.16
C LYS A 22 -1.78 16.62 21.08
N GLY A 23 -1.63 17.94 21.09
CA GLY A 23 -2.73 18.88 20.93
C GLY A 23 -3.49 18.73 19.61
N TRP A 24 -2.86 18.10 18.61
CA TRP A 24 -3.46 17.82 17.30
C TRP A 24 -4.19 16.47 17.21
N ASN A 25 -4.18 15.64 18.27
CA ASN A 25 -4.72 14.27 18.20
C ASN A 25 -6.22 14.25 17.85
N GLU A 26 -7.02 15.16 18.42
CA GLU A 26 -8.47 15.23 18.11
C GLU A 26 -8.73 15.66 16.66
N TYR A 27 -7.91 16.55 16.11
CA TYR A 27 -8.02 16.98 14.71
C TYR A 27 -7.63 15.85 13.75
N ARG A 28 -6.53 15.16 14.05
CA ARG A 28 -6.09 13.95 13.34
C ARG A 28 -7.13 12.82 13.42
N LEU A 29 -7.82 12.67 14.54
CA LEU A 29 -8.88 11.69 14.71
C LEU A 29 -10.05 11.97 13.75
N LYS A 30 -10.43 13.24 13.55
CA LYS A 30 -11.44 13.63 12.55
C LYS A 30 -11.01 13.24 11.14
N VAL A 31 -9.76 13.52 10.77
CA VAL A 31 -9.18 13.11 9.49
C VAL A 31 -9.18 11.58 9.32
N ARG A 32 -8.79 10.83 10.36
CA ARG A 32 -8.87 9.36 10.37
C ARG A 32 -10.29 8.86 10.13
N ARG A 33 -11.30 9.48 10.74
CA ARG A 33 -12.72 9.10 10.53
C ARG A 33 -13.17 9.34 9.10
N LYS A 34 -12.77 10.46 8.47
CA LYS A 34 -13.01 10.73 7.03
C LYS A 34 -12.41 9.63 6.15
N LEU A 35 -11.13 9.33 6.35
CA LEU A 35 -10.45 8.27 5.60
C LEU A 35 -11.07 6.89 5.82
N HIS A 36 -11.53 6.59 7.03
CA HIS A 36 -12.21 5.33 7.31
C HIS A 36 -13.56 5.22 6.60
N LEU A 37 -14.32 6.31 6.49
CA LEU A 37 -15.57 6.33 5.70
C LEU A 37 -15.28 6.08 4.22
N LEU A 38 -14.28 6.75 3.64
CA LEU A 38 -13.83 6.49 2.26
C LEU A 38 -13.41 5.02 2.10
N GLY A 39 -12.66 4.52 3.08
CA GLY A 39 -12.20 3.15 3.12
C GLY A 39 -13.34 2.13 3.08
N LYS A 40 -14.48 2.40 3.73
CA LYS A 40 -15.64 1.49 3.70
C LYS A 40 -16.24 1.37 2.29
N GLU A 41 -16.32 2.46 1.55
CA GLU A 41 -16.85 2.43 0.19
C GLU A 41 -15.91 1.70 -0.76
N ILE A 42 -14.60 1.95 -0.62
CA ILE A 42 -13.55 1.24 -1.35
C ILE A 42 -13.56 -0.26 -1.00
N LEU A 43 -13.75 -0.62 0.28
CA LEU A 43 -13.84 -2.01 0.72
C LEU A 43 -14.94 -2.77 -0.03
N VAL A 44 -16.14 -2.20 -0.10
CA VAL A 44 -17.28 -2.79 -0.82
C VAL A 44 -16.92 -3.00 -2.30
N ALA A 45 -16.29 -2.02 -2.93
CA ALA A 45 -15.88 -2.12 -4.33
C ALA A 45 -14.80 -3.19 -4.56
N LEU A 46 -13.81 -3.30 -3.66
CA LEU A 46 -12.79 -4.35 -3.68
C LEU A 46 -13.41 -5.74 -3.53
N GLN A 47 -14.32 -5.91 -2.58
CA GLN A 47 -15.03 -7.17 -2.34
C GLN A 47 -15.91 -7.56 -3.53
N ASN A 48 -16.60 -6.61 -4.17
CA ASN A 48 -17.35 -6.83 -5.41
C ASN A 48 -16.46 -7.25 -6.59
N LYS A 49 -15.17 -6.91 -6.55
CA LYS A 49 -14.17 -7.40 -7.52
C LYS A 49 -13.54 -8.73 -7.10
N GLY A 50 -13.99 -9.34 -6.01
CA GLY A 50 -13.55 -10.64 -5.52
C GLY A 50 -12.28 -10.60 -4.67
N LEU A 51 -11.92 -9.46 -4.08
CA LEU A 51 -10.82 -9.38 -3.11
C LEU A 51 -11.34 -9.63 -1.69
N GLN A 52 -10.72 -10.57 -0.98
CA GLN A 52 -10.97 -10.79 0.45
C GLN A 52 -9.95 -9.99 1.27
N VAL A 53 -10.34 -8.79 1.66
CA VAL A 53 -9.51 -7.85 2.43
C VAL A 53 -10.29 -7.24 3.58
N ASP A 54 -9.57 -6.83 4.61
CA ASP A 54 -10.10 -6.10 5.76
C ASP A 54 -9.61 -4.64 5.75
N LEU A 55 -10.50 -3.74 6.17
CA LEU A 55 -10.21 -2.31 6.29
C LEU A 55 -9.67 -1.99 7.69
N THR A 56 -8.51 -1.34 7.74
CA THR A 56 -7.96 -0.76 8.98
C THR A 56 -7.56 0.71 8.74
N SER A 57 -7.31 1.45 9.82
CA SER A 57 -6.83 2.83 9.74
C SER A 57 -5.64 3.03 10.68
N SER A 58 -4.67 3.84 10.25
CA SER A 58 -3.44 4.06 11.00
C SER A 58 -3.66 4.83 12.31
N LEU A 59 -2.62 4.86 13.14
CA LEU A 59 -2.60 5.61 14.39
C LEU A 59 -2.67 7.12 14.13
N HIS A 60 -3.52 7.81 14.87
CA HIS A 60 -3.74 9.25 14.75
C HIS A 60 -3.00 10.07 15.83
N HIS A 61 -2.26 9.40 16.72
CA HIS A 61 -1.53 10.02 17.82
C HIS A 61 -0.09 9.48 17.89
N PRO A 62 0.87 10.25 18.45
CA PRO A 62 2.22 9.77 18.72
C PRO A 62 2.23 8.54 19.62
N TYR A 63 2.84 7.46 19.15
CA TYR A 63 2.96 6.18 19.85
C TYR A 63 4.25 5.46 19.45
N ILE A 64 4.64 4.42 20.19
CA ILE A 64 5.91 3.73 19.94
C ILE A 64 6.01 3.17 18.50
N HIS A 65 4.91 2.66 17.95
CA HIS A 65 4.87 2.09 16.61
C HIS A 65 4.99 3.11 15.46
N ASN A 66 4.78 4.40 15.71
CA ASN A 66 5.03 5.47 14.72
C ASN A 66 6.19 6.37 15.15
N ARG A 67 7.11 5.86 15.98
CA ARG A 67 8.30 6.59 16.46
C ARG A 67 7.93 7.91 17.14
N PHE A 68 6.78 7.93 17.82
CA PHE A 68 6.20 9.10 18.45
C PHE A 68 5.97 10.28 17.50
N ALA A 69 5.64 10.01 16.23
CA ALA A 69 5.36 11.01 15.22
C ALA A 69 4.23 10.57 14.27
N VAL A 70 3.31 11.47 13.93
CA VAL A 70 2.24 11.24 12.95
C VAL A 70 2.55 12.07 11.69
N GLU A 71 3.27 11.46 10.74
CA GLU A 71 3.66 12.10 9.47
C GLU A 71 2.54 12.08 8.42
N GLY A 72 1.54 11.23 8.64
CA GLY A 72 0.35 11.11 7.82
C GLY A 72 -0.63 10.13 8.46
N ILE A 73 -1.84 10.07 7.91
CA ILE A 73 -2.87 9.10 8.29
C ILE A 73 -3.39 8.44 7.03
N TRP A 74 -3.70 7.15 7.12
CA TRP A 74 -4.20 6.38 6.00
C TRP A 74 -5.23 5.35 6.45
N ALA A 75 -6.14 5.04 5.55
CA ALA A 75 -6.92 3.82 5.55
C ALA A 75 -6.18 2.80 4.66
N TYR A 76 -6.14 1.54 5.08
CA TYR A 76 -5.47 0.50 4.33
C TYR A 76 -6.23 -0.81 4.36
N PHE A 77 -6.00 -1.60 3.31
CA PHE A 77 -6.61 -2.89 3.08
C PHE A 77 -5.51 -3.95 3.15
N SER A 78 -5.65 -4.85 4.11
CA SER A 78 -4.81 -6.04 4.24
C SER A 78 -5.62 -7.29 3.90
N PRO A 79 -4.98 -8.38 3.48
CA PRO A 79 -5.59 -9.71 3.47
C PRO A 79 -6.51 -9.97 4.66
N ALA A 80 -7.70 -10.50 4.41
CA ALA A 80 -8.55 -11.03 5.46
C ALA A 80 -7.94 -12.33 6.05
N PRO A 81 -8.22 -12.69 7.31
CA PRO A 81 -7.64 -13.86 7.97
C PRO A 81 -7.71 -15.17 7.20
N GLN A 82 -8.79 -15.37 6.45
CA GLN A 82 -9.03 -16.57 5.67
C GLN A 82 -7.99 -16.77 4.55
N GLU A 83 -7.36 -15.68 4.09
CA GLU A 83 -6.50 -15.72 2.93
C GLU A 83 -5.04 -16.07 3.23
N TYR A 84 -4.61 -15.98 4.49
CA TYR A 84 -3.26 -16.39 4.88
C TYR A 84 -3.22 -17.69 5.68
N GLY A 85 -4.37 -18.37 5.87
CA GLY A 85 -4.42 -19.66 6.57
C GLY A 85 -3.58 -20.77 5.91
N GLU A 86 -3.46 -20.78 4.58
CA GLU A 86 -2.55 -21.71 3.90
C GLU A 86 -1.08 -21.36 4.15
N LEU A 87 -0.74 -20.08 4.29
CA LEU A 87 0.61 -19.67 4.68
C LEU A 87 0.89 -20.02 6.14
N GLU A 88 -0.09 -19.90 7.04
CA GLU A 88 0.03 -20.35 8.44
C GLU A 88 0.36 -21.85 8.52
N LYS A 89 -0.27 -22.68 7.67
CA LYS A 89 0.04 -24.13 7.60
C LYS A 89 1.47 -24.41 7.17
N ILE A 90 2.01 -23.62 6.24
CA ILE A 90 3.40 -23.75 5.76
C ILE A 90 4.39 -23.31 6.83
N LEU A 91 4.09 -22.24 7.56
CA LEU A 91 4.99 -21.63 8.54
C LEU A 91 5.02 -22.35 9.90
N GLY A 92 3.97 -23.10 10.23
CA GLY A 92 3.77 -23.64 11.58
C GLY A 92 3.32 -22.57 12.58
N GLN A 93 2.78 -23.01 13.72
CA GLN A 93 2.05 -22.13 14.66
C GLN A 93 2.89 -20.98 15.23
N ASP A 94 4.18 -21.22 15.51
CA ASP A 94 5.04 -20.23 16.17
C ASP A 94 5.39 -19.04 15.25
N VAL A 95 5.59 -19.31 13.95
CA VAL A 95 5.93 -18.27 12.96
C VAL A 95 4.67 -17.67 12.33
N ALA A 96 3.57 -18.42 12.27
CA ALA A 96 2.27 -17.95 11.79
C ALA A 96 1.71 -16.76 12.58
N GLN A 97 2.11 -16.61 13.85
CA GLN A 97 1.65 -15.51 14.70
C GLN A 97 2.06 -14.14 14.13
N ASP A 98 3.20 -14.07 13.44
CA ASP A 98 3.67 -12.87 12.77
C ASP A 98 2.79 -12.50 11.57
N LEU A 99 2.19 -13.46 10.87
CA LEU A 99 1.30 -13.18 9.72
C LEU A 99 0.05 -12.37 10.10
N LYS A 100 -0.34 -12.39 11.37
CA LYS A 100 -1.52 -11.67 11.88
C LYS A 100 -1.27 -10.17 12.03
N VAL A 101 -0.02 -9.73 11.90
CA VAL A 101 0.34 -8.31 11.90
C VAL A 101 0.07 -7.73 10.51
N HIS A 102 -0.73 -6.67 10.45
CA HIS A 102 -1.17 -6.05 9.20
C HIS A 102 -0.05 -5.69 8.20
N TYR A 103 1.16 -5.39 8.68
CA TYR A 103 2.30 -5.01 7.84
C TYR A 103 3.10 -6.21 7.30
N ASN A 104 2.61 -7.44 7.46
CA ASN A 104 3.29 -8.64 6.96
C ASN A 104 2.73 -9.10 5.60
N HIS A 105 1.97 -8.22 4.94
CA HIS A 105 1.38 -8.43 3.62
C HIS A 105 1.52 -7.18 2.75
N THR A 106 1.29 -7.36 1.45
CA THR A 106 1.07 -6.26 0.52
C THR A 106 -0.21 -5.51 0.91
N LEU A 107 -0.12 -4.19 0.94
CA LEU A 107 -1.22 -3.31 1.35
C LEU A 107 -1.66 -2.43 0.19
N LEU A 108 -2.97 -2.20 0.11
CA LEU A 108 -3.56 -1.09 -0.65
C LEU A 108 -3.92 0.01 0.33
N LEU A 109 -3.63 1.28 0.00
CA LEU A 109 -3.78 2.39 0.94
C LEU A 109 -4.32 3.65 0.27
N VAL A 110 -5.11 4.42 1.00
CA VAL A 110 -5.44 5.81 0.71
C VAL A 110 -5.16 6.66 1.93
N GLY A 111 -4.53 7.82 1.76
CA GLY A 111 -4.11 8.62 2.91
C GLY A 111 -3.84 10.07 2.61
N ILE A 112 -3.47 10.76 3.67
CA ILE A 112 -3.12 12.18 3.72
C ILE A 112 -1.83 12.34 4.52
N GLU A 113 -0.99 13.24 4.05
CA GLU A 113 0.24 13.70 4.69
C GLU A 113 0.38 15.20 4.46
N HIS A 114 1.46 15.80 4.96
CA HIS A 114 1.65 17.24 4.81
C HIS A 114 1.71 17.72 3.34
N GLN A 115 2.27 16.91 2.44
CA GLN A 115 2.45 17.29 1.04
C GLN A 115 1.20 17.10 0.19
N GLY A 116 0.20 16.36 0.68
CA GLY A 116 -1.00 16.07 -0.10
C GLY A 116 -1.69 14.76 0.26
N LEU A 117 -2.51 14.30 -0.67
CA LEU A 117 -3.21 13.02 -0.61
C LEU A 117 -2.47 11.98 -1.43
N PHE A 118 -2.65 10.71 -1.09
CA PHE A 118 -2.06 9.62 -1.85
C PHE A 118 -2.98 8.40 -1.93
N VAL A 119 -2.85 7.67 -3.03
CA VAL A 119 -3.28 6.29 -3.21
C VAL A 119 -2.04 5.45 -3.47
N SER A 120 -1.91 4.31 -2.81
CA SER A 120 -0.68 3.54 -2.86
C SER A 120 -0.93 2.05 -2.77
N MET A 121 -0.01 1.27 -3.34
CA MET A 121 0.20 -0.13 -3.01
C MET A 121 1.63 -0.30 -2.49
N LYS A 122 1.78 -0.95 -1.33
CA LYS A 122 3.09 -1.10 -0.68
C LYS A 122 3.36 -2.54 -0.28
N ILE A 123 4.61 -2.97 -0.42
CA ILE A 123 5.13 -4.17 0.24
C ILE A 123 6.07 -3.69 1.34
N HIS A 124 5.65 -3.88 2.59
CA HIS A 124 6.49 -3.58 3.76
C HIS A 124 7.66 -4.57 3.83
N PRO A 125 8.83 -4.22 4.40
CA PRO A 125 9.93 -5.16 4.60
C PRO A 125 9.51 -6.48 5.29
N LEU A 126 8.61 -6.40 6.28
CA LEU A 126 8.03 -7.56 6.97
C LEU A 126 7.09 -8.41 6.10
N ALA A 127 6.58 -7.89 4.98
CA ALA A 127 5.82 -8.64 3.99
C ALA A 127 6.74 -9.44 3.06
N TRP A 128 7.69 -10.17 3.66
CA TRP A 128 8.77 -10.84 2.96
C TRP A 128 8.24 -11.82 1.91
N TRP A 129 7.18 -12.58 2.23
CA TRP A 129 6.59 -13.56 1.33
C TRP A 129 6.13 -12.94 0.02
N ASP A 130 5.40 -11.83 0.07
CA ASP A 130 4.94 -11.13 -1.13
C ASP A 130 6.11 -10.52 -1.92
N GLY A 131 7.06 -9.90 -1.22
CA GLY A 131 8.24 -9.31 -1.86
C GLY A 131 9.12 -10.36 -2.55
N GLN A 132 9.34 -11.49 -1.88
CA GLN A 132 10.11 -12.61 -2.42
C GLN A 132 9.37 -13.31 -3.55
N ASN A 133 8.05 -13.47 -3.44
CA ASN A 133 7.20 -14.02 -4.48
C ASN A 133 7.31 -13.18 -5.76
N LEU A 134 7.11 -11.87 -5.66
CA LEU A 134 7.26 -10.93 -6.78
C LEU A 134 8.66 -11.02 -7.41
N LYS A 135 9.71 -10.97 -6.58
CA LYS A 135 11.09 -11.00 -7.06
C LYS A 135 11.40 -12.29 -7.82
N ASN A 136 11.01 -13.45 -7.29
CA ASN A 136 11.23 -14.74 -7.94
C ASN A 136 10.37 -14.88 -9.19
N LYS A 137 9.10 -14.45 -9.14
CA LYS A 137 8.19 -14.47 -10.28
C LYS A 137 8.77 -13.68 -11.46
N CYS A 138 9.36 -12.52 -11.21
CA CYS A 138 9.98 -11.68 -12.24
C CYS A 138 11.36 -12.18 -12.73
N GLN A 139 11.91 -13.27 -12.17
CA GLN A 139 13.06 -13.95 -12.79
C GLN A 139 12.66 -14.67 -14.08
N ASN A 140 11.40 -15.08 -14.19
CA ASN A 140 10.84 -15.53 -15.46
C ASN A 140 10.57 -14.31 -16.36
N ARG A 141 11.15 -14.29 -17.56
CA ARG A 141 11.09 -13.15 -18.47
C ARG A 141 9.68 -12.85 -18.97
N GLU A 142 8.85 -13.87 -19.20
CA GLU A 142 7.46 -13.68 -19.62
C GLU A 142 6.64 -13.06 -18.49
N LYS A 143 6.86 -13.50 -17.25
CA LYS A 143 6.23 -12.92 -16.07
C LYS A 143 6.69 -11.50 -15.78
N CYS A 144 7.96 -11.18 -16.02
CA CYS A 144 8.46 -9.82 -15.93
C CYS A 144 7.81 -8.90 -16.99
N LYS A 145 7.56 -9.40 -18.21
CA LYS A 145 6.79 -8.68 -19.24
C LYS A 145 5.33 -8.47 -18.84
N GLU A 146 4.67 -9.50 -18.32
CA GLU A 146 3.31 -9.41 -17.79
C GLU A 146 3.22 -8.33 -16.69
N PHE A 147 4.19 -8.32 -15.77
CA PHE A 147 4.26 -7.28 -14.73
C PHE A 147 4.44 -5.88 -15.31
N LEU A 148 5.32 -5.73 -16.30
CA LEU A 148 5.52 -4.45 -16.99
C LEU A 148 4.22 -3.93 -17.63
N GLU A 149 3.49 -4.80 -18.32
CA GLU A 149 2.21 -4.46 -18.94
C GLU A 149 1.17 -4.02 -17.91
N LEU A 150 1.16 -4.64 -16.72
CA LEU A 150 0.30 -4.22 -15.63
C LEU A 150 0.71 -2.84 -15.09
N LEU A 151 2.00 -2.57 -14.92
CA LEU A 151 2.50 -1.26 -14.50
C LEU A 151 2.14 -0.18 -15.51
N HIS A 152 2.27 -0.44 -16.81
CA HIS A 152 1.92 0.53 -17.87
C HIS A 152 0.45 0.97 -17.86
N LYS A 153 -0.45 0.16 -17.27
CA LYS A 153 -1.87 0.52 -17.11
C LYS A 153 -2.12 1.48 -15.94
N LEU A 154 -1.14 1.67 -15.05
CA LEU A 154 -1.27 2.50 -13.85
C LEU A 154 -0.93 3.97 -14.13
N SER A 155 -1.86 4.67 -14.77
CA SER A 155 -1.70 6.11 -15.05
C SER A 155 -1.51 6.94 -13.78
N GLY A 156 -0.46 7.76 -13.74
CA GLY A 156 -0.15 8.66 -12.63
C GLY A 156 0.55 8.00 -11.43
N PHE A 157 0.77 6.68 -11.47
CA PHE A 157 1.56 6.00 -10.44
C PHE A 157 3.06 6.10 -10.73
N CYS A 158 3.84 6.14 -9.65
CA CYS A 158 5.30 6.00 -9.69
C CYS A 158 5.73 4.77 -8.89
N LEU A 159 6.62 3.97 -9.48
CA LEU A 159 7.38 2.94 -8.79
C LEU A 159 8.55 3.56 -8.03
N LYS A 160 8.64 3.24 -6.73
CA LYS A 160 9.75 3.65 -5.86
C LYS A 160 10.28 2.43 -5.11
N LEU A 161 11.60 2.39 -4.93
CA LEU A 161 12.30 1.44 -4.07
C LEU A 161 12.70 2.17 -2.79
N ASP A 162 12.15 1.74 -1.65
CA ASP A 162 12.54 2.22 -0.32
C ASP A 162 12.55 3.77 -0.22
N ASP A 163 13.58 4.33 0.41
CA ASP A 163 13.80 5.78 0.49
C ASP A 163 14.68 6.33 -0.65
N TRP A 164 14.79 5.60 -1.76
CA TRP A 164 15.61 6.05 -2.88
C TRP A 164 14.96 7.26 -3.56
N PRO A 165 15.77 8.23 -4.04
CA PRO A 165 15.25 9.47 -4.61
C PRO A 165 14.60 9.27 -6.00
N ASN A 166 14.93 8.17 -6.68
CA ASN A 166 14.44 7.91 -8.03
C ASN A 166 12.98 7.43 -8.00
N LEU A 167 12.10 8.24 -8.56
CA LEU A 167 10.70 7.91 -8.83
C LEU A 167 10.57 7.55 -10.31
N HIS A 168 10.07 6.35 -10.60
CA HIS A 168 9.88 5.89 -11.97
C HIS A 168 8.40 5.89 -12.31
N LYS A 169 7.96 6.82 -13.18
CA LYS A 169 6.58 6.82 -13.69
C LYS A 169 6.26 5.48 -14.32
N CYS A 170 5.18 4.85 -13.89
CA CYS A 170 4.85 3.48 -14.27
C CYS A 170 4.72 3.34 -15.79
N GLU A 171 4.11 4.31 -16.49
CA GLU A 171 3.96 4.32 -17.95
C GLU A 171 5.29 4.36 -18.73
N ASN A 172 6.39 4.76 -18.09
CA ASN A 172 7.70 4.91 -18.72
C ASN A 172 8.70 3.84 -18.31
N ILE A 173 8.30 2.89 -17.45
CA ILE A 173 9.18 1.81 -17.03
C ILE A 173 9.52 0.94 -18.26
N THR A 174 10.76 0.48 -18.33
CA THR A 174 11.19 -0.50 -19.34
C THR A 174 11.53 -1.82 -18.66
N LEU A 175 11.63 -2.90 -19.43
CA LEU A 175 12.13 -4.18 -18.91
C LEU A 175 13.53 -4.04 -18.29
N SER A 176 14.42 -3.26 -18.91
CA SER A 176 15.77 -3.03 -18.37
C SER A 176 15.71 -2.30 -17.03
N SER A 177 14.80 -1.34 -16.87
CA SER A 177 14.56 -0.66 -15.59
C SER A 177 14.05 -1.62 -14.52
N LEU A 178 13.16 -2.56 -14.87
CA LEU A 178 12.71 -3.61 -13.95
C LEU A 178 13.82 -4.59 -13.58
N ASP A 179 14.65 -5.01 -14.55
CA ASP A 179 15.81 -5.88 -14.30
C ASP A 179 16.77 -5.20 -13.30
N GLN A 180 17.01 -3.90 -13.47
CA GLN A 180 17.79 -3.10 -12.53
C GLN A 180 17.09 -2.97 -11.18
N TYR A 181 15.78 -2.70 -11.16
CA TYR A 181 14.98 -2.61 -9.94
C TYR A 181 15.12 -3.89 -9.11
N PHE A 182 14.86 -5.06 -9.70
CA PHE A 182 14.89 -6.34 -9.00
C PHE A 182 16.30 -6.80 -8.61
N ARG A 183 17.34 -6.29 -9.28
CA ARG A 183 18.73 -6.47 -8.82
C ARG A 183 18.96 -5.81 -7.46
N TYR A 184 18.36 -4.65 -7.21
CA TYR A 184 18.53 -3.90 -5.95
C TYR A 184 17.43 -4.14 -4.93
N TYR A 185 16.25 -4.60 -5.34
CA TYR A 185 15.17 -4.91 -4.42
C TYR A 185 15.53 -6.12 -3.55
N ILE A 186 15.54 -5.93 -2.23
CA ILE A 186 15.83 -6.98 -1.25
C ILE A 186 14.58 -7.11 -0.36
N PRO A 187 13.74 -8.14 -0.59
CA PRO A 187 12.65 -8.49 0.31
C PRO A 187 13.16 -8.66 1.75
N GLY A 188 12.40 -8.22 2.76
CA GLY A 188 12.87 -8.20 4.14
C GLY A 188 13.63 -6.93 4.55
N LYS A 189 14.10 -6.13 3.58
CA LYS A 189 14.88 -4.90 3.86
C LYS A 189 14.26 -3.65 3.24
N HIS A 190 13.94 -3.73 1.96
CA HIS A 190 13.48 -2.57 1.20
C HIS A 190 11.96 -2.53 1.13
N TRP A 191 11.40 -1.33 1.20
CA TRP A 191 10.03 -1.13 0.78
C TRP A 191 9.88 -1.18 -0.74
N PHE A 192 8.75 -1.71 -1.19
CA PHE A 192 8.26 -1.54 -2.55
C PHE A 192 7.06 -0.60 -2.51
N HIS A 193 7.01 0.39 -3.41
CA HIS A 193 5.91 1.35 -3.47
C HIS A 193 5.43 1.55 -4.92
N LEU A 194 4.12 1.53 -5.11
CA LEU A 194 3.44 2.18 -6.23
C LEU A 194 2.60 3.30 -5.66
N ASP A 195 3.03 4.55 -5.86
CA ASP A 195 2.39 5.72 -5.30
C ASP A 195 1.76 6.58 -6.41
N ASN A 196 0.47 6.92 -6.26
CA ASN A 196 -0.17 8.02 -6.97
C ASN A 196 -0.44 9.13 -5.96
N ARG A 197 0.16 10.32 -6.18
CA ARG A 197 0.16 11.43 -5.23
C ARG A 197 -0.54 12.64 -5.83
N VAL A 198 -1.44 13.22 -5.05
CA VAL A 198 -2.14 14.47 -5.36
C VAL A 198 -1.60 15.53 -4.40
N SER A 199 -0.80 16.47 -4.92
CA SER A 199 -0.26 17.58 -4.13
C SER A 199 -1.39 18.37 -3.46
N LYS A 200 -1.18 18.88 -2.23
CA LYS A 200 -2.13 19.75 -1.55
C LYS A 200 -2.46 21.04 -2.32
N GLU A 201 -1.59 21.45 -3.25
CA GLU A 201 -1.79 22.60 -4.15
C GLU A 201 -2.67 22.26 -5.36
N ASN A 202 -2.92 20.97 -5.62
CA ASN A 202 -3.81 20.55 -6.69
C ASN A 202 -5.28 20.71 -6.23
N PRO A 203 -6.15 21.36 -7.02
CA PRO A 203 -7.57 21.53 -6.65
C PRO A 203 -8.30 20.22 -6.33
N LEU A 204 -7.88 19.09 -6.90
CA LEU A 204 -8.43 17.78 -6.60
C LEU A 204 -8.24 17.41 -5.11
N ALA A 205 -7.17 17.86 -4.45
CA ALA A 205 -6.88 17.52 -3.05
C ALA A 205 -7.91 18.07 -2.06
N THR A 206 -8.63 19.13 -2.44
CA THR A 206 -9.70 19.73 -1.63
C THR A 206 -11.04 19.69 -2.36
N SER A 207 -11.20 18.77 -3.31
CA SER A 207 -12.45 18.57 -4.07
C SER A 207 -13.22 17.37 -3.55
N ALA A 208 -14.55 17.41 -3.66
CA ALA A 208 -15.41 16.25 -3.41
C ALA A 208 -15.13 15.09 -4.41
N GLU A 209 -14.52 15.39 -5.56
CA GLU A 209 -14.15 14.41 -6.58
C GLU A 209 -13.00 13.48 -6.13
N PHE A 210 -12.27 13.83 -5.07
CA PHE A 210 -11.17 13.00 -4.58
C PHE A 210 -11.62 11.58 -4.21
N SER A 211 -12.81 11.41 -3.61
CA SER A 211 -13.33 10.07 -3.26
C SER A 211 -13.41 9.16 -4.49
N LEU A 212 -13.93 9.69 -5.60
CA LEU A 212 -14.10 8.94 -6.84
C LEU A 212 -12.75 8.67 -7.51
N PHE A 213 -11.87 9.68 -7.52
CA PHE A 213 -10.49 9.51 -7.95
C PHE A 213 -9.81 8.39 -7.17
N ALA A 214 -9.85 8.43 -5.85
CA ALA A 214 -9.18 7.47 -4.98
C ALA A 214 -9.72 6.04 -5.18
N LEU A 215 -11.04 5.88 -5.30
CA LEU A 215 -11.63 4.58 -5.63
C LEU A 215 -11.07 4.06 -6.96
N ASN A 216 -11.13 4.87 -8.02
CA ASN A 216 -10.69 4.44 -9.35
C ASN A 216 -9.21 4.05 -9.35
N GLN A 217 -8.36 4.82 -8.66
CA GLN A 217 -6.95 4.50 -8.51
C GLN A 217 -6.72 3.20 -7.73
N ILE A 218 -7.44 2.97 -6.63
CA ILE A 218 -7.34 1.71 -5.88
C ILE A 218 -7.79 0.53 -6.74
N LEU A 219 -8.89 0.66 -7.49
CA LEU A 219 -9.39 -0.41 -8.36
C LEU A 219 -8.40 -0.72 -9.49
N SER A 220 -7.67 0.27 -9.99
CA SER A 220 -6.63 0.07 -11.01
C SER A 220 -5.45 -0.79 -10.51
N LEU A 221 -5.21 -0.82 -9.20
CA LEU A 221 -4.13 -1.60 -8.58
C LEU A 221 -4.49 -3.08 -8.39
N ILE A 222 -5.74 -3.50 -8.59
CA ILE A 222 -6.21 -4.86 -8.28
C ILE A 222 -5.39 -5.95 -8.99
N ASP A 223 -5.13 -5.78 -10.28
CA ASP A 223 -4.44 -6.81 -11.06
C ASP A 223 -2.97 -6.90 -10.67
N VAL A 224 -2.34 -5.76 -10.35
CA VAL A 224 -0.97 -5.72 -9.83
C VAL A 224 -0.90 -6.35 -8.44
N TYR A 225 -1.86 -6.04 -7.56
CA TYR A 225 -1.97 -6.64 -6.24
C TYR A 225 -2.07 -8.17 -6.33
N ARG A 226 -2.94 -8.70 -7.20
CA ARG A 226 -3.06 -10.14 -7.47
C ARG A 226 -1.78 -10.75 -8.04
N PHE A 227 -1.09 -10.02 -8.91
CA PHE A 227 0.15 -10.50 -9.51
C PHE A 227 1.27 -10.67 -8.47
N ILE A 228 1.38 -9.73 -7.53
CA ILE A 228 2.43 -9.66 -6.51
C ILE A 228 2.19 -10.67 -5.39
N ARG A 229 0.98 -10.64 -4.85
CA ARG A 229 0.66 -11.28 -3.59
C ARG A 229 0.88 -12.78 -3.64
N TRP A 230 1.55 -13.32 -2.63
CA TRP A 230 1.70 -14.74 -2.45
C TRP A 230 0.34 -15.37 -2.15
N GLN A 231 0.00 -16.40 -2.91
CA GLN A 231 -1.14 -17.29 -2.68
C GLN A 231 -0.73 -18.69 -3.16
N PRO A 232 -1.39 -19.78 -2.73
CA PRO A 232 -1.05 -21.12 -3.20
C PRO A 232 -1.04 -21.26 -4.74
N SER A 233 -1.96 -20.58 -5.43
CA SER A 233 -2.04 -20.53 -6.90
C SER A 233 -1.04 -19.57 -7.55
N ASN A 234 -0.39 -18.70 -6.76
CA ASN A 234 0.62 -17.74 -7.19
C ASN A 234 1.86 -17.86 -6.28
N ASN A 235 2.47 -19.05 -6.26
CA ASN A 235 3.59 -19.37 -5.39
C ASN A 235 4.90 -19.52 -6.18
N TYR A 236 5.77 -18.53 -6.06
CA TYR A 236 7.12 -18.50 -6.61
C TYR A 236 8.18 -18.51 -5.50
N VAL A 237 7.80 -18.74 -4.25
CA VAL A 237 8.74 -18.90 -3.15
C VAL A 237 9.06 -20.39 -3.01
N PRO A 238 10.34 -20.81 -3.02
CA PRO A 238 10.71 -22.20 -2.79
C PRO A 238 10.11 -22.67 -1.47
N GLN A 239 9.37 -23.78 -1.49
CA GLN A 239 8.93 -24.40 -0.26
C GLN A 239 10.18 -24.94 0.44
N PHE A 240 10.53 -24.35 1.59
CA PHE A 240 11.39 -25.06 2.52
C PHE A 240 10.60 -26.28 2.95
N ILE A 241 10.97 -27.45 2.44
CA ILE A 241 10.59 -28.70 3.08
C ILE A 241 11.28 -28.64 4.43
N VAL A 242 10.54 -28.21 5.46
CA VAL A 242 10.95 -28.48 6.83
C VAL A 242 10.84 -30.00 6.97
N PRO A 243 11.94 -30.72 7.26
CA PRO A 243 11.91 -32.18 7.40
C PRO A 243 10.90 -32.67 8.42
#